data_AF-D8G2B3-F1
#
_entry.id   AF-D8G2B3-F1
#
_cell.length_a   1.000
_cell.length_b   1.000
_cell.length_c   1.000
_cell.angle_alpha   90.00
_cell.angle_beta   90.00
_cell.angle_gamma   90.00
#
_symmetry.space_group_name_H-M   'P 1'
#
loop_
_entity.id
_entity.type
_entity.pdbx_description
1 polymer ?
#
loop_
_entity_poly.entity_id
_entity_poly.type
_entity_poly.pdbx_seq_one_letter_code
_entity_poly.pdbx_strand_id
1 'polypeptide(L)' 'MLYLHPVSPDLNKIEKCWSWLKNRIRKQLAQFDCLRDAIEDVLRFVS' A
#
# COMPACT_ATOMS: atom_id res chain seq x y z
N MET A 1 22.12 6.32 5.43
CA MET A 1 20.95 7.18 5.14
C MET A 1 20.97 7.46 3.65
N LEU A 2 19.97 6.99 2.89
CA LEU A 2 19.91 7.25 1.44
C LEU A 2 19.30 8.65 1.26
N TYR A 3 20.05 9.59 0.67
CA TYR A 3 19.53 10.93 0.42
C TYR A 3 18.63 10.86 -0.82
N LEU A 4 17.30 10.91 -0.62
CA LEU A 4 16.34 11.00 -1.71
C LEU A 4 16.05 12.47 -1.98
N HIS A 5 16.13 12.88 -3.24
CA HIS A 5 15.74 14.23 -3.64
C HIS A 5 14.24 14.43 -3.32
N PRO A 6 13.84 15.58 -2.72
CA PRO A 6 12.51 15.78 -2.11
C PRO A 6 11.30 15.64 -3.06
N VAL A 7 11.51 15.57 -4.37
CA VAL A 7 10.45 15.48 -5.39
C VAL A 7 10.70 14.34 -6.38
N SER A 8 11.29 13.24 -5.93
CA SER A 8 11.56 12.09 -6.79
C SER A 8 10.73 10.87 -6.39
N PRO A 9 9.39 10.91 -6.58
CA PRO A 9 8.54 9.75 -6.33
C PRO A 9 8.94 8.55 -7.19
N ASP A 10 9.46 8.77 -8.40
CA ASP A 10 9.95 7.72 -9.31
C ASP A 10 11.19 6.98 -8.79
N LEU A 11 12.01 7.64 -7.95
CA LEU A 11 13.18 7.02 -7.31
C LEU A 11 12.80 6.25 -6.04
N ASN A 12 11.59 6.47 -5.50
CA ASN A 12 11.11 5.79 -4.32
C ASN A 12 10.35 4.52 -4.71
N LYS A 13 11.06 3.40 -4.85
CA LYS A 13 10.49 2.09 -5.23
C LYS A 13 9.30 1.66 -4.37
N ILE A 14 9.18 2.18 -3.15
CA ILE A 14 8.06 1.90 -2.26
C ILE A 14 6.73 2.49 -2.77
N GLU A 15 6.75 3.54 -3.60
CA GLU A 15 5.53 4.17 -4.15
C GLU A 15 4.74 3.22 -5.05
N LYS A 16 5.44 2.35 -5.81
CA LYS A 16 4.79 1.29 -6.58
C LYS A 16 4.12 0.26 -5.68
N CYS A 17 4.80 -0.12 -4.60
CA CYS A 17 4.24 -1.04 -3.60
C CYS A 17 2.99 -0.42 -2.94
N TRP A 18 3.07 0.84 -2.52
CA TRP A 18 1.93 1.58 -1.96
C TRP A 18 0.78 1.73 -2.94
N SER A 19 1.06 1.96 -4.23
CA SER A 19 0.02 2.07 -5.25
C SER A 19 -0.76 0.76 -5.43
N TRP A 20 -0.05 -0.37 -5.47
CA TRP A 20 -0.66 -1.70 -5.52
C TRP A 20 -1.47 -2.00 -4.26
N LEU A 21 -0.88 -1.76 -3.08
CA LEU A 21 -1.50 -2.00 -1.77
C LEU A 21 -2.78 -1.18 -1.60
N LYS A 22 -2.72 0.14 -1.85
CA LYS A 22 -3.89 1.03 -1.78
C LYS A 22 -5.01 0.60 -2.73
N ASN A 23 -4.68 0.14 -3.94
CA ASN A 23 -5.68 -0.32 -4.90
C ASN A 23 -6.38 -1.60 -4.42
N ARG A 24 -5.63 -2.54 -3.84
CA ARG A 24 -6.18 -3.77 -3.27
C ARG A 24 -7.10 -3.47 -2.09
N ILE A 25 -6.65 -2.68 -1.12
CA ILE A 25 -7.46 -2.29 0.05
C ILE A 25 -8.77 -1.64 -0.42
N ARG A 26 -8.71 -0.70 -1.37
CA ARG A 26 -9.91 0.01 -1.85
C ARG A 26 -10.96 -0.93 -2.47
N LYS A 27 -10.54 -1.96 -3.20
CA LYS A 27 -11.44 -2.92 -3.85
C LYS A 27 -12.20 -3.84 -2.88
N GLN A 28 -11.62 -4.08 -1.70
CA GLN A 28 -12.21 -4.96 -0.70
C GLN A 28 -12.73 -4.21 0.52
N LEU A 29 -12.49 -2.90 0.64
CA LEU A 29 -12.94 -2.09 1.77
C LEU A 29 -14.45 -2.18 2.01
N ALA A 30 -15.26 -2.35 0.96
CA ALA A 30 -16.71 -2.52 1.08
C ALA A 30 -17.13 -3.88 1.71
N GLN A 31 -16.19 -4.81 1.86
CA GLN A 31 -16.40 -6.15 2.44
C GLN A 31 -16.00 -6.21 3.92
N PHE A 32 -15.44 -5.12 4.48
CA PHE A 32 -14.97 -5.05 5.86
C PHE A 32 -15.56 -3.84 6.55
N ASP A 33 -15.92 -3.98 7.82
CA ASP A 33 -16.43 -2.87 8.64
C ASP A 33 -15.31 -1.90 9.05
N CYS A 34 -14.07 -2.39 9.12
CA CYS A 34 -12.91 -1.61 9.53
C CYS A 34 -11.77 -1.66 8.49
N LEU A 35 -11.11 -0.50 8.30
CA LEU A 35 -9.92 -0.37 7.45
C LEU A 35 -8.79 -1.31 7.88
N ARG A 36 -8.63 -1.53 9.19
CA ARG A 36 -7.59 -2.41 9.73
C ARG A 36 -7.75 -3.84 9.22
N ASP A 37 -8.96 -4.38 9.23
CA ASP A 37 -9.23 -5.75 8.80
C ASP A 37 -8.94 -5.92 7.31
N ALA A 38 -9.35 -4.93 6.50
CA ALA A 38 -9.02 -4.89 5.07
C ALA A 38 -7.51 -4.79 4.79
N ILE A 39 -6.75 -4.09 5.63
CA ILE A 39 -5.28 -4.03 5.51
C ILE A 39 -4.66 -5.37 5.90
N GLU A 40 -5.10 -5.97 7.01
CA GLU A 40 -4.56 -7.21 7.53
C GLU A 40 -4.79 -8.37 6.55
N ASP A 41 -5.97 -8.43 5.94
CA ASP A 41 -6.29 -9.40 4.90
C ASP A 41 -5.36 -9.27 3.69
N VAL A 42 -5.16 -8.05 3.16
CA VAL A 42 -4.24 -7.81 2.05
C VAL A 42 -2.81 -8.19 2.39
N LEU A 43 -2.35 -7.92 3.61
CA LEU A 43 -0.99 -8.25 4.03
C LEU A 43 -0.78 -9.77 4.14
N ARG A 44 -1.81 -10.55 4.49
CA ARG A 44 -1.74 -12.03 4.47
C ARG A 44 -1.50 -12.59 3.07
N PHE A 45 -2.04 -11.95 2.02
CA PHE A 45 -1.80 -12.37 0.63
C PHE A 45 -0.39 -12.09 0.09
N VAL A 46 0.42 -11.30 0.79
CA VAL A 46 1.78 -10.93 0.37
C VAL A 46 2.85 -11.83 1.01
N SER A 47 2.45 -12.72 1.94
CA SER A 47 3.35 -13.62 2.69
C SER A 47 3.74 -14.88 1.91
#